data_AF-A0A2N3B6P3-F1
#
_entry.id   AF-A0A2N3B6P3-F1
#
_cell.length_a   1.000
_cell.length_b   1.000
_cell.length_c   1.000
_cell.angle_alpha   90.00
_cell.angle_beta   90.00
_cell.angle_gamma   90.00
#
_symmetry.space_group_name_H-M   'P 1'
#
loop_
_entity.id
_entity.type
_entity.pdbx_description
1 polymer ?
#
loop_
_entity_poly.entity_id
_entity_poly.type
_entity_poly.pdbx_seq_one_letter_code
_entity_poly.pdbx_strand_id
1 'polypeptide(L)'
;AHGRSFLSVVAGFVGSREFQARYGATTDAQFVTLLYNNVLDRDPDPTGFANWTNALTQGTLSREQVVQGFSQSREFVRSAAHDLTLFMRASSEGDRLMGEAGNNILFGGFGADTFVFDRASMSGTDRVADLEPWDHIEMTGFGYTSPAAAIARMSQVGADVVFSDQGLHIIFADLTLAQIHADMFAF
;
A
#
# COMPACT_ATOMS: atom_id res chain seq x y z
N ALA A 1 15.45 22.71 5.79
CA ALA A 1 14.40 22.71 6.84
C ALA A 1 14.70 21.58 7.82
N HIS A 2 14.80 21.84 9.12
CA HIS A 2 14.98 20.79 10.12
C HIS A 2 13.59 20.30 10.57
N GLY A 3 13.13 19.19 10.00
CA GLY A 3 11.87 18.56 10.40
C GLY A 3 11.90 18.15 11.87
N ARG A 4 10.74 18.17 12.54
CA ARG A 4 10.60 17.57 13.87
C ARG A 4 10.72 16.05 13.74
N SER A 5 11.24 15.38 14.76
CA SER A 5 11.23 13.91 14.78
C SER A 5 9.78 13.40 14.82
N PHE A 6 9.52 12.22 14.24
CA PHE A 6 8.21 11.58 14.31
C PHE A 6 7.71 11.48 15.75
N LEU A 7 8.58 11.06 16.68
CA LEU A 7 8.25 10.99 18.11
C LEU A 7 7.90 12.35 18.71
N SER A 8 8.49 13.46 18.25
CA SER A 8 8.08 14.81 18.69
C SER A 8 6.69 15.19 18.19
N VAL A 9 6.31 14.75 16.98
CA VAL A 9 4.94 14.92 16.48
C VAL A 9 3.96 14.08 17.28
N VAL A 10 4.29 12.80 17.54
CA VAL A 10 3.48 11.91 18.39
C VAL A 10 3.31 12.49 19.79
N ALA A 11 4.38 12.98 20.41
CA ALA A 11 4.31 13.63 21.73
C ALA A 11 3.38 14.85 21.73
N GLY A 12 3.34 15.63 20.63
CA GLY A 12 2.39 16.72 20.48
C GLY A 12 0.93 16.26 20.41
N PHE A 13 0.65 15.15 19.71
CA PHE A 13 -0.69 14.57 19.64
C PHE A 13 -1.12 13.97 20.99
N VAL A 14 -0.24 13.18 21.61
CA VAL A 14 -0.49 12.56 22.94
C VAL A 14 -0.67 13.63 24.01
N GLY A 15 0.09 14.71 23.96
CA GLY A 15 -0.06 15.86 24.87
C GLY A 15 -1.26 16.77 24.56
N SER A 16 -2.01 16.52 23.49
CA SER A 16 -3.16 17.36 23.12
C SER A 16 -4.31 17.25 24.12
N ARG A 17 -5.12 18.31 24.24
CA ARG A 17 -6.29 18.32 25.13
C ARG A 17 -7.27 17.19 24.81
N GLU A 18 -7.51 16.91 23.52
CA GLU A 18 -8.42 15.85 23.09
C GLU A 18 -7.89 14.47 23.49
N PHE A 19 -6.61 14.21 23.22
CA PHE A 19 -6.00 12.94 23.59
C PHE A 19 -5.99 12.73 25.10
N GLN A 20 -5.64 13.76 25.88
CA GLN A 20 -5.65 13.68 27.33
C GLN A 20 -7.07 13.49 27.91
N ALA A 21 -8.08 14.14 27.33
CA ALA A 21 -9.47 13.95 27.75
C ALA A 21 -9.98 12.52 27.50
N ARG A 22 -9.57 11.90 26.38
CA ARG A 22 -10.01 10.56 25.98
C ARG A 22 -9.16 9.42 26.55
N TYR A 23 -7.86 9.63 26.71
CA TYR A 23 -6.86 8.60 27.03
C TYR A 23 -5.99 8.91 28.26
N GLY A 24 -6.03 10.14 28.80
CA GLY A 24 -5.11 10.56 29.87
C GLY A 24 -5.37 9.86 31.21
N ALA A 25 -6.64 9.56 31.53
CA ALA A 25 -7.03 8.93 32.79
C ALA A 25 -7.05 7.38 32.75
N THR A 26 -6.66 6.76 31.63
CA THR A 26 -6.71 5.30 31.48
C THR A 26 -5.57 4.62 32.23
N THR A 27 -5.77 3.39 32.70
CA THR A 27 -4.65 2.51 33.10
C THR A 27 -3.84 2.11 31.88
N ASP A 28 -2.64 1.55 32.06
CA ASP A 28 -1.82 1.08 30.94
C ASP A 28 -2.51 -0.05 30.16
N ALA A 29 -3.18 -0.96 30.87
CA ALA A 29 -4.01 -2.00 30.26
C ALA A 29 -5.10 -1.39 29.36
N GLN A 30 -5.88 -0.45 29.88
CA GLN A 30 -6.93 0.23 29.12
C GLN A 30 -6.36 1.03 27.94
N PHE A 31 -5.22 1.69 28.14
CA PHE A 31 -4.53 2.45 27.10
C PHE A 31 -4.12 1.54 25.93
N VAL A 32 -3.47 0.41 26.22
CA VAL A 32 -3.04 -0.56 25.21
C VAL A 32 -4.24 -1.15 24.48
N THR A 33 -5.30 -1.57 25.19
CA THR A 33 -6.54 -2.05 24.55
C THR A 33 -7.14 -1.01 23.61
N LEU A 34 -7.16 0.27 24.02
CA LEU A 34 -7.66 1.33 23.16
C LEU A 34 -6.79 1.54 21.91
N LEU A 35 -5.47 1.36 21.98
CA LEU A 35 -4.61 1.45 20.80
C LEU A 35 -4.85 0.30 19.83
N TYR A 36 -5.01 -0.94 20.33
CA TYR A 36 -5.40 -2.07 19.49
C TYR A 36 -6.72 -1.78 18.75
N ASN A 37 -7.74 -1.31 19.46
CA ASN A 37 -9.05 -1.08 18.86
C ASN A 37 -9.07 0.12 17.91
N ASN A 38 -8.43 1.24 18.26
CA ASN A 38 -8.54 2.48 17.46
C ASN A 38 -7.47 2.60 16.37
N VAL A 39 -6.33 1.90 16.50
CA VAL A 39 -5.25 1.95 15.51
C VAL A 39 -5.26 0.70 14.64
N LEU A 40 -5.49 -0.49 15.20
CA LEU A 40 -5.43 -1.75 14.46
C LEU A 40 -6.80 -2.37 14.17
N ASP A 41 -7.88 -1.73 14.61
CA ASP A 41 -9.28 -2.19 14.46
C ASP A 41 -9.50 -3.66 14.88
N ARG A 42 -8.84 -4.07 15.97
CA ARG A 42 -8.98 -5.41 16.53
C ARG A 42 -8.73 -5.46 18.02
N ASP A 43 -9.17 -6.54 18.64
CA ASP A 43 -8.83 -6.83 20.03
C ASP A 43 -7.34 -7.17 20.20
N PRO A 44 -6.76 -6.87 21.39
CA PRO A 44 -5.41 -7.26 21.74
C PRO A 44 -5.24 -8.79 21.75
N ASP A 45 -4.16 -9.27 21.14
CA ASP A 45 -3.71 -10.65 21.38
C ASP A 45 -3.01 -10.73 22.75
N PRO A 46 -3.09 -11.86 23.48
CA PRO A 46 -2.57 -11.95 24.85
C PRO A 46 -1.07 -11.62 24.98
N THR A 47 -0.28 -12.03 23.98
CA THR A 47 1.18 -11.85 23.99
C THR A 47 1.56 -10.40 23.75
N GLY A 48 1.04 -9.78 22.69
CA GLY A 48 1.30 -8.39 22.36
C GLY A 48 0.80 -7.46 23.46
N PHE A 49 -0.40 -7.73 24.00
CA PHE A 49 -0.93 -7.00 25.15
C PHE A 49 0.03 -7.01 26.34
N ALA A 50 0.43 -8.20 26.79
CA ALA A 50 1.34 -8.35 27.92
C ALA A 50 2.68 -7.63 27.68
N ASN A 51 3.22 -7.70 26.47
CA ASN A 51 4.48 -7.03 26.11
C ASN A 51 4.35 -5.51 26.24
N TRP A 52 3.31 -4.91 25.66
CA TRP A 52 3.11 -3.46 25.70
C TRP A 52 2.79 -2.96 27.11
N THR A 53 1.93 -3.66 27.86
CA THR A 53 1.59 -3.25 29.23
C THR A 53 2.78 -3.37 30.17
N ASN A 54 3.58 -4.44 30.05
CA ASN A 54 4.78 -4.61 30.88
C ASN A 54 5.81 -3.51 30.60
N ALA A 55 5.98 -3.13 29.32
CA ALA A 55 6.90 -2.06 28.95
C ALA A 55 6.49 -0.70 29.56
N LEU A 56 5.19 -0.40 29.58
CA LEU A 56 4.65 0.79 30.23
C LEU A 56 4.80 0.75 31.76
N THR A 57 4.40 -0.36 32.38
CA THR A 57 4.47 -0.53 33.85
C THR A 57 5.91 -0.49 34.38
N GLN A 58 6.87 -0.99 33.61
CA GLN A 58 8.30 -0.93 33.97
C GLN A 58 8.96 0.41 33.58
N GLY A 59 8.26 1.29 32.88
CA GLY A 59 8.78 2.57 32.40
C GLY A 59 9.86 2.44 31.32
N THR A 60 9.98 1.27 30.67
CA THR A 60 10.95 1.08 29.57
C THR A 60 10.49 1.75 28.29
N LEU A 61 9.18 1.93 28.12
CA LEU A 61 8.57 2.75 27.09
C LEU A 61 7.61 3.77 27.71
N SER A 62 7.58 4.98 27.15
CA SER A 62 6.54 5.96 27.43
C SER A 62 5.28 5.67 26.59
N ARG A 63 4.15 6.30 26.94
CA ARG A 63 2.90 6.18 26.16
C ARG A 63 3.08 6.69 24.73
N GLU A 64 3.86 7.75 24.53
CA GLU A 64 4.21 8.28 23.22
C GLU A 64 4.97 7.26 22.38
N GLN A 65 5.93 6.55 22.99
CA GLN A 65 6.69 5.49 22.30
C GLN A 65 5.81 4.29 21.96
N VAL A 66 4.82 3.96 22.79
CA VAL A 66 3.83 2.92 22.45
C VAL A 66 2.94 3.38 21.29
N VAL A 67 2.43 4.60 21.26
CA VAL A 67 1.66 5.14 20.12
C VAL A 67 2.52 5.12 18.84
N GLN A 68 3.79 5.51 18.93
CA GLN A 68 4.74 5.37 17.83
C GLN A 68 4.85 3.91 17.36
N GLY A 69 4.99 2.96 18.29
CA GLY A 69 5.08 1.53 17.98
C GLY A 69 3.86 0.99 17.21
N PHE A 70 2.65 1.37 17.61
CA PHE A 70 1.42 0.98 16.91
C PHE A 70 1.31 1.64 15.53
N SER A 71 1.48 2.96 15.46
CA SER A 71 1.34 3.74 14.22
C SER A 71 2.40 3.46 13.17
N GLN A 72 3.58 2.95 13.57
CA GLN A 72 4.63 2.53 12.63
C GLN A 72 4.69 1.01 12.48
N SER A 73 3.75 0.27 13.09
CA SER A 73 3.71 -1.19 12.97
C SER A 73 3.45 -1.58 11.51
N ARG A 74 4.07 -2.70 11.08
CA ARG A 74 3.80 -3.27 9.76
C ARG A 74 2.32 -3.61 9.57
N GLU A 75 1.64 -3.95 10.66
CA GLU A 75 0.22 -4.25 10.67
C GLU A 75 -0.60 -3.01 10.30
N PHE A 76 -0.41 -1.90 11.03
CA PHE A 76 -1.10 -0.64 10.74
C PHE A 76 -0.82 -0.14 9.32
N VAL A 77 0.46 -0.12 8.91
CA VAL A 77 0.84 0.36 7.58
C VAL A 77 0.19 -0.47 6.48
N ARG A 78 0.09 -1.80 6.65
CA ARG A 78 -0.57 -2.68 5.69
C ARG A 78 -2.09 -2.44 5.64
N SER A 79 -2.74 -2.32 6.80
CA SER A 79 -4.18 -2.03 6.85
C SER A 79 -4.49 -0.68 6.20
N ALA A 80 -3.77 0.38 6.59
CA ALA A 80 -3.98 1.71 6.05
C ALA A 80 -3.71 1.77 4.54
N ALA A 81 -2.68 1.07 4.04
CA ALA A 81 -2.43 0.97 2.60
C ALA A 81 -3.56 0.23 1.87
N HIS A 82 -4.06 -0.87 2.45
CA HIS A 82 -5.19 -1.62 1.91
C HIS A 82 -6.46 -0.79 1.86
N ASP A 83 -6.79 -0.08 2.93
CA ASP A 83 -7.96 0.78 3.02
C ASP A 83 -7.87 1.94 2.02
N LEU A 84 -6.68 2.51 1.82
CA LEU A 84 -6.44 3.52 0.78
C LEU A 84 -6.66 2.94 -0.62
N THR A 85 -6.16 1.73 -0.91
CA THR A 85 -6.41 1.06 -2.19
C THR A 85 -7.91 0.88 -2.45
N LEU A 86 -8.66 0.41 -1.45
CA LEU A 86 -10.12 0.25 -1.56
C LEU A 86 -10.82 1.60 -1.77
N PHE A 87 -10.40 2.62 -1.02
CA PHE A 87 -10.94 3.96 -1.15
C PHE A 87 -10.72 4.54 -2.55
N MET A 88 -9.50 4.46 -3.09
CA MET A 88 -9.16 4.98 -4.41
C MET A 88 -9.99 4.29 -5.50
N ARG A 89 -10.07 2.95 -5.47
CA ARG A 89 -10.90 2.16 -6.39
C ARG A 89 -12.39 2.48 -6.30
N ALA A 90 -12.90 2.87 -5.13
CA ALA A 90 -14.30 3.21 -4.93
C ALA A 90 -14.65 4.68 -5.24
N SER A 91 -13.67 5.59 -5.12
CA SER A 91 -13.92 7.04 -5.05
C SER A 91 -13.44 7.80 -6.28
N SER A 92 -12.70 7.16 -7.18
CA SER A 92 -12.18 7.78 -8.40
C SER A 92 -12.58 6.97 -9.63
N GLU A 93 -13.17 7.64 -10.63
CA GLU A 93 -13.27 7.10 -11.98
C GLU A 93 -11.87 7.25 -12.60
N GLY A 94 -11.14 6.15 -12.73
CA GLY A 94 -9.87 6.15 -13.46
C GLY A 94 -10.06 6.01 -14.96
N ASP A 95 -9.01 6.33 -15.70
CA ASP A 95 -8.93 6.24 -17.15
C ASP A 95 -8.68 4.81 -17.62
N ARG A 96 -9.07 4.51 -18.87
CA ARG A 96 -8.65 3.30 -19.56
C ARG A 96 -7.60 3.67 -20.61
N LEU A 97 -6.37 3.23 -20.40
CA LEU A 97 -5.19 3.65 -21.14
C LEU A 97 -4.68 2.51 -22.01
N MET A 98 -4.54 2.76 -23.32
CA MET A 98 -4.09 1.77 -24.31
C MET A 98 -3.12 2.43 -25.28
N GLY A 99 -1.95 1.80 -25.50
CA GLY A 99 -0.92 2.34 -26.39
C GLY A 99 -1.20 2.15 -27.88
N GLU A 100 -2.17 1.31 -28.25
CA GLU A 100 -2.39 0.91 -29.65
C GLU A 100 -1.09 0.34 -30.28
N ALA A 101 -0.78 0.71 -31.53
CA ALA A 101 0.43 0.30 -32.22
C ALA A 101 1.54 1.36 -32.09
N GLY A 102 2.77 0.90 -31.89
CA GLY A 102 3.95 1.76 -31.81
C GLY A 102 4.62 1.68 -30.43
N ASN A 103 5.50 2.65 -30.16
CA ASN A 103 6.13 2.75 -28.85
C ASN A 103 5.50 3.90 -28.08
N ASN A 104 4.85 3.62 -26.96
CA ASN A 104 4.04 4.60 -26.25
C ASN A 104 4.50 4.79 -24.81
N ILE A 105 4.10 5.93 -24.23
CA ILE A 105 4.19 6.17 -22.79
C ILE A 105 2.74 6.31 -22.30
N LEU A 106 2.34 5.42 -21.39
CA LEU A 106 1.05 5.46 -20.71
C LEU A 106 1.30 6.02 -19.31
N PHE A 107 0.55 7.04 -18.91
CA PHE A 107 0.70 7.71 -17.62
C PHE A 107 -0.62 7.66 -16.87
N GLY A 108 -0.66 7.00 -15.70
CA GLY A 108 -1.89 6.84 -14.90
C GLY A 108 -2.37 8.17 -14.34
N GLY A 109 -1.56 8.77 -13.47
CA GLY A 109 -1.90 10.04 -12.86
C GLY A 109 -2.92 9.87 -11.73
N PHE A 110 -4.02 10.62 -11.76
CA PHE A 110 -4.97 10.58 -10.64
C PHE A 110 -6.15 9.68 -10.94
N GLY A 111 -6.25 8.58 -10.19
CA GLY A 111 -7.42 7.71 -10.23
C GLY A 111 -7.01 6.26 -10.04
N ALA A 112 -7.98 5.35 -10.12
CA ALA A 112 -7.72 3.92 -10.27
C ALA A 112 -7.81 3.55 -11.76
N ASP A 113 -6.69 3.73 -12.45
CA ASP A 113 -6.61 3.61 -13.90
C ASP A 113 -6.53 2.15 -14.36
N THR A 114 -6.91 1.88 -15.59
CA THR A 114 -6.76 0.57 -16.21
C THR A 114 -5.83 0.65 -17.42
N PHE A 115 -4.66 0.04 -17.30
CA PHE A 115 -3.72 -0.15 -18.41
C PHE A 115 -4.10 -1.39 -19.20
N VAL A 116 -4.55 -1.19 -20.43
CA VAL A 116 -5.07 -2.23 -21.31
C VAL A 116 -3.99 -2.68 -22.28
N PHE A 117 -3.69 -3.98 -22.25
CA PHE A 117 -2.77 -4.65 -23.14
C PHE A 117 -3.50 -5.74 -23.92
N ASP A 118 -3.87 -5.43 -25.16
CA ASP A 118 -4.51 -6.37 -26.07
C ASP A 118 -3.53 -6.91 -27.10
N ARG A 119 -3.23 -8.20 -27.01
CA ARG A 119 -2.31 -8.90 -27.93
C ARG A 119 -2.74 -8.80 -29.40
N ALA A 120 -4.04 -8.70 -29.67
CA ALA A 120 -4.54 -8.73 -31.05
C ALA A 120 -4.39 -7.38 -31.78
N SER A 121 -4.45 -6.27 -31.04
CA SER A 121 -4.52 -4.92 -31.61
C SER A 121 -3.29 -4.06 -31.32
N MET A 122 -2.45 -4.46 -30.36
CA MET A 122 -1.26 -3.70 -29.97
C MET A 122 0.03 -4.29 -30.56
N SER A 123 1.04 -3.44 -30.73
CA SER A 123 2.37 -3.84 -31.15
C SER A 123 3.40 -2.79 -30.75
N GLY A 124 4.67 -3.18 -30.62
CA GLY A 124 5.75 -2.28 -30.21
C GLY A 124 6.03 -2.37 -28.72
N THR A 125 6.54 -1.29 -28.13
CA THR A 125 6.93 -1.23 -26.70
C THR A 125 6.24 -0.11 -25.97
N ASP A 126 5.44 -0.47 -24.97
CA ASP A 126 4.78 0.50 -24.11
C ASP A 126 5.54 0.66 -22.79
N ARG A 127 5.70 1.92 -22.35
CA ARG A 127 6.20 2.25 -21.01
C ARG A 127 5.05 2.79 -20.17
N VAL A 128 4.71 2.09 -19.10
CA VAL A 128 3.80 2.57 -18.07
C VAL A 128 4.59 3.37 -17.05
N ALA A 129 4.18 4.62 -16.83
CA ALA A 129 4.65 5.48 -15.76
C ALA A 129 3.47 5.77 -14.82
N ASP A 130 3.75 5.87 -13.51
CA ASP A 130 2.70 5.98 -12.49
C ASP A 130 1.75 4.77 -12.58
N LEU A 131 2.25 3.61 -12.13
CA LEU A 131 1.39 2.47 -11.83
C LEU A 131 1.31 2.34 -10.30
N GLU A 132 0.13 2.58 -9.76
CA GLU A 132 -0.12 2.58 -8.34
C GLU A 132 -0.84 1.30 -7.87
N PRO A 133 -0.78 0.98 -6.56
CA PRO A 133 -1.42 -0.23 -6.02
C PRO A 133 -2.94 -0.31 -6.23
N TRP A 134 -3.60 0.80 -6.57
CA TRP A 134 -5.03 0.85 -6.83
C TRP A 134 -5.40 0.70 -8.31
N ASP A 135 -4.43 0.78 -9.22
CA ASP A 135 -4.66 0.61 -10.65
C ASP A 135 -4.91 -0.84 -11.04
N HIS A 136 -5.29 -0.99 -12.30
CA HIS A 136 -5.60 -2.24 -12.96
C HIS A 136 -4.73 -2.47 -14.19
N ILE A 137 -4.30 -3.72 -14.38
CA ILE A 137 -3.65 -4.22 -15.57
C ILE A 137 -4.61 -5.20 -16.23
N GLU A 138 -5.07 -4.88 -17.44
CA GLU A 138 -5.94 -5.73 -18.22
C GLU A 138 -5.13 -6.36 -19.35
N MET A 139 -5.07 -7.71 -19.41
CA MET A 139 -4.30 -8.43 -20.43
C MET A 139 -5.21 -9.33 -21.25
N THR A 140 -5.54 -8.92 -22.48
CA THR A 140 -6.45 -9.67 -23.36
C THR A 140 -5.72 -10.38 -24.49
N GLY A 141 -6.25 -11.54 -24.90
CA GLY A 141 -5.73 -12.28 -26.04
C GLY A 141 -4.47 -13.12 -25.78
N PHE A 142 -3.91 -13.12 -24.57
CA PHE A 142 -2.72 -13.90 -24.19
C PHE A 142 -3.01 -15.35 -23.76
N GLY A 143 -4.26 -15.69 -23.45
CA GLY A 143 -4.65 -17.01 -22.96
C GLY A 143 -4.21 -17.34 -21.53
N TYR A 144 -3.81 -16.34 -20.74
CA TYR A 144 -3.54 -16.54 -19.32
C TYR A 144 -4.82 -16.87 -18.55
N THR A 145 -4.72 -17.83 -17.63
CA THR A 145 -5.86 -18.28 -16.80
C THR A 145 -5.79 -17.75 -15.37
N SER A 146 -4.77 -16.94 -15.04
CA SER A 146 -4.58 -16.34 -13.72
C SER A 146 -3.59 -15.16 -13.77
N PRO A 147 -3.65 -14.23 -12.80
CA PRO A 147 -2.63 -13.20 -12.63
C PRO A 147 -1.22 -13.77 -12.50
N ALA A 148 -1.07 -14.87 -11.75
CA ALA A 148 0.23 -15.52 -11.56
C ALA A 148 0.88 -15.97 -12.87
N ALA A 149 0.07 -16.41 -13.86
CA ALA A 149 0.58 -16.80 -15.17
C ALA A 149 1.13 -15.61 -15.98
N ALA A 150 0.50 -14.44 -15.86
CA ALA A 150 0.97 -13.19 -16.47
C ALA A 150 2.23 -12.65 -15.75
N ILE A 151 2.21 -12.60 -14.41
CA ILE A 151 3.34 -12.16 -13.58
C ILE A 151 4.58 -13.02 -13.81
N ALA A 152 4.41 -14.33 -14.07
CA ALA A 152 5.53 -15.22 -14.40
C ALA A 152 6.27 -14.85 -15.71
N ARG A 153 5.70 -13.96 -16.53
CA ARG A 153 6.34 -13.41 -17.75
C ARG A 153 7.03 -12.06 -17.51
N MET A 154 6.98 -11.57 -16.29
CA MET A 154 7.62 -10.33 -15.88
C MET A 154 8.98 -10.62 -15.26
N SER A 155 9.90 -9.68 -15.46
CA SER A 155 11.26 -9.75 -14.92
C SER A 155 11.72 -8.38 -14.44
N GLN A 156 12.54 -8.33 -13.40
CA GLN A 156 13.16 -7.09 -12.95
C GLN A 156 14.34 -6.73 -13.86
N VAL A 157 14.34 -5.50 -14.39
CA VAL A 157 15.44 -4.94 -15.19
C VAL A 157 15.81 -3.57 -14.62
N GLY A 158 16.90 -3.51 -13.85
CA GLY A 158 17.27 -2.28 -13.14
C GLY A 158 16.17 -1.89 -12.15
N ALA A 159 15.65 -0.67 -12.28
CA ALA A 159 14.55 -0.16 -11.47
C ALA A 159 13.15 -0.48 -12.03
N ASP A 160 13.07 -1.07 -13.23
CA ASP A 160 11.80 -1.29 -13.93
C ASP A 160 11.39 -2.77 -13.88
N VAL A 161 10.09 -3.05 -13.98
CA VAL A 161 9.56 -4.39 -14.29
C VAL A 161 9.28 -4.47 -15.78
N VAL A 162 9.79 -5.49 -16.44
CA VAL A 162 9.61 -5.72 -17.88
C VAL A 162 8.80 -6.98 -18.11
N PHE A 163 7.70 -6.85 -18.83
CA PHE A 163 6.94 -7.97 -19.41
C PHE A 163 7.35 -8.14 -20.88
N SER A 164 7.65 -9.36 -21.28
CA SER A 164 7.90 -9.70 -22.68
C SER A 164 7.37 -11.10 -22.98
N ASP A 165 6.22 -11.18 -23.64
CA ASP A 165 5.61 -12.46 -24.04
C ASP A 165 4.74 -12.27 -25.29
N GLN A 166 4.68 -13.32 -26.11
CA GLN A 166 3.79 -13.42 -27.27
C GLN A 166 3.76 -12.20 -28.21
N GLY A 167 4.89 -11.48 -28.33
CA GLY A 167 5.07 -10.37 -29.26
C GLY A 167 4.82 -8.97 -28.69
N LEU A 168 4.39 -8.85 -27.43
CA LEU A 168 4.28 -7.57 -26.73
C LEU A 168 5.41 -7.39 -25.71
N HIS A 169 5.89 -6.14 -25.61
CA HIS A 169 6.92 -5.74 -24.68
C HIS A 169 6.43 -4.53 -23.87
N ILE A 170 6.36 -4.64 -22.56
CA ILE A 170 5.83 -3.60 -21.66
C ILE A 170 6.87 -3.33 -20.58
N ILE A 171 7.09 -2.06 -20.28
CA ILE A 171 8.00 -1.61 -19.23
C ILE A 171 7.18 -0.85 -18.19
N PHE A 172 7.05 -1.39 -16.99
CA PHE A 172 6.51 -0.69 -15.83
C PHE A 172 7.66 0.05 -15.13
N ALA A 173 7.63 1.37 -15.20
CA ALA A 173 8.68 2.25 -14.73
C ALA A 173 8.78 2.27 -13.20
N ASP A 174 10.01 2.30 -12.69
CA ASP A 174 10.32 2.59 -11.28
C ASP A 174 9.55 1.72 -10.26
N LEU A 175 9.35 0.45 -10.64
CA LEU A 175 8.59 -0.53 -9.89
C LEU A 175 9.43 -1.77 -9.63
N THR A 176 9.29 -2.35 -8.44
CA THR A 176 9.85 -3.66 -8.15
C THR A 176 8.83 -4.76 -8.46
N LEU A 177 9.30 -5.93 -8.89
CA LEU A 177 8.41 -7.07 -9.18
C LEU A 177 7.57 -7.48 -7.96
N ALA A 178 8.06 -7.24 -6.74
CA ALA A 178 7.34 -7.51 -5.50
C ALA A 178 6.14 -6.59 -5.27
N GLN A 179 6.05 -5.46 -5.98
CA GLN A 179 4.92 -4.52 -5.94
C GLN A 179 3.86 -4.83 -7.00
N ILE A 180 4.14 -5.72 -7.97
CA ILE A 180 3.11 -6.22 -8.87
C ILE A 180 2.34 -7.33 -8.16
N HIS A 181 1.11 -7.00 -7.76
CA HIS A 181 0.24 -7.92 -7.03
C HIS A 181 -0.85 -8.51 -7.92
N ALA A 182 -1.31 -9.72 -7.57
CA ALA A 182 -2.30 -10.44 -8.36
C ALA A 182 -3.65 -9.71 -8.46
N ASP A 183 -4.01 -8.91 -7.46
CA ASP A 183 -5.24 -8.12 -7.42
C ASP A 183 -5.20 -6.87 -8.31
N MET A 184 -4.05 -6.54 -8.88
CA MET A 184 -3.94 -5.51 -9.92
C MET A 184 -4.48 -6.01 -11.26
N PHE A 185 -4.58 -7.33 -11.49
CA PHE A 185 -4.99 -7.84 -12.80
C PHE A 185 -6.49 -8.00 -12.93
N ALA A 186 -7.06 -7.45 -14.00
CA ALA A 186 -8.44 -7.67 -14.42
C ALA A 186 -8.46 -8.72 -15.55
N PHE A 187 -9.19 -9.83 -15.35
CA PHE A 187 -9.39 -10.90 -16.34
C PHE A 187 -10.88 -11.11 -16.61
#